data_AF-A0A7C3XFE9-F1
#
_entry.id   AF-A0A7C3XFE9-F1
#
_cell.length_a   1.000
_cell.length_b   1.000
_cell.length_c   1.000
_cell.angle_alpha   90.00
_cell.angle_beta   90.00
_cell.angle_gamma   90.00
#
_symmetry.space_group_name_H-M   'P 1'
#
loop_
_entity.id
_entity.type
_entity.pdbx_description
1 polymer ?
#
loop_
_entity_poly.entity_id
_entity_poly.type
_entity_poly.pdbx_seq_one_letter_code
_entity_poly.pdbx_strand_id
1 'polypeptide(L)'
;MGKASSMHEYVHSNRFGGVFGAKIFAASLLLAILVGISVFDISFARPKLNIETRDFQLVDIEGKSFRLSDFRGKIVLLEFFVSSCSPCKPQLLELKGVRAAYPENILVMISISFDPSIDTVQVLKQLAGSVGIDWIVARDTAGISDDYGIEIAPTIILIDGGGVVRRVHEGFTEKGVLIADVGDLLEVKSRESTGTSNLWNVTLIVVAIVALSAGFLAWHRRKPAKRRRTKR
;
A
#
# COMPACT_ATOMS: atom_id res chain seq x y z
N MET A 1 25.58 90.44 22.24
CA MET A 1 24.39 89.86 22.91
C MET A 1 23.23 89.93 21.94
N GLY A 2 22.58 88.81 21.59
CA GLY A 2 21.42 88.77 20.70
C GLY A 2 21.25 87.44 19.98
N LYS A 3 20.18 86.71 20.33
CA LYS A 3 19.78 85.34 19.96
C LYS A 3 19.77 85.02 18.45
N ALA A 4 20.14 83.79 18.10
CA ALA A 4 19.70 83.11 16.88
C ALA A 4 18.88 81.86 17.26
N SER A 5 17.66 81.81 16.76
CA SER A 5 16.65 80.79 17.00
C SER A 5 16.99 79.49 16.25
N SER A 6 16.96 78.36 16.93
CA SER A 6 17.24 77.02 16.38
C SER A 6 15.94 76.36 15.91
N MET A 7 15.93 75.99 14.62
CA MET A 7 14.89 75.26 13.93
C MET A 7 14.96 73.77 14.33
N HIS A 8 13.87 73.22 14.88
CA HIS A 8 13.74 71.79 15.18
C HIS A 8 13.47 70.99 13.90
N GLU A 9 14.31 70.00 13.65
CA GLU A 9 14.22 69.02 12.57
C GLU A 9 13.19 67.93 12.94
N TYR A 10 12.16 67.79 12.11
CA TYR A 10 11.06 66.83 12.29
C TYR A 10 11.43 65.48 11.65
N VAL A 11 11.81 64.49 12.46
CA VAL A 11 12.17 63.14 11.99
C VAL A 11 10.90 62.28 11.90
N HIS A 12 10.45 61.98 10.67
CA HIS A 12 9.42 60.97 10.41
C HIS A 12 10.00 59.55 10.58
N SER A 13 9.57 58.82 11.62
CA SER A 13 9.86 57.40 11.76
C SER A 13 8.76 56.55 11.10
N ASN A 14 9.09 55.87 10.00
CA ASN A 14 8.20 54.91 9.33
C ASN A 14 8.00 53.63 10.19
N ARG A 15 6.82 53.54 10.83
CA ARG A 15 6.29 52.34 11.49
C ARG A 15 5.35 51.59 10.53
N PHE A 16 5.88 50.95 9.49
CA PHE A 16 5.03 50.24 8.50
C PHE A 16 5.42 48.78 8.20
N GLY A 17 6.45 48.22 8.86
CA GLY A 17 7.00 46.91 8.48
C GLY A 17 6.53 45.67 9.27
N GLY A 18 5.81 45.82 10.38
CA GLY A 18 5.59 44.71 11.33
C GLY A 18 4.35 43.84 11.08
N VAL A 19 3.23 44.46 10.69
CA VAL A 19 1.91 43.79 10.69
C VAL A 19 1.69 42.95 9.43
N PHE A 20 2.32 43.33 8.32
CA PHE A 20 2.13 42.66 7.03
C PHE A 20 2.75 41.25 7.01
N GLY A 21 3.91 41.07 7.65
CA GLY A 21 4.61 39.77 7.69
C GLY A 21 3.87 38.71 8.51
N ALA A 22 3.25 39.10 9.62
CA ALA A 22 2.53 38.17 10.50
C ALA A 22 1.25 37.60 9.86
N LYS A 23 0.53 38.42 9.09
CA LYS A 23 -0.70 37.99 8.40
C LYS A 23 -0.42 37.00 7.26
N ILE A 24 0.66 37.21 6.52
CA ILE A 24 1.08 36.30 5.44
C ILE A 24 1.49 34.95 6.04
N PHE A 25 2.23 34.95 7.15
CA PHE A 25 2.64 33.71 7.82
C PHE A 25 1.44 32.90 8.35
N ALA A 26 0.45 33.57 8.95
CA ALA A 26 -0.76 32.92 9.44
C ALA A 26 -1.62 32.34 8.29
N ALA A 27 -1.74 33.05 7.17
CA ALA A 27 -2.47 32.57 6.00
C ALA A 27 -1.78 31.37 5.33
N SER A 28 -0.44 31.37 5.26
CA SER A 28 0.33 30.23 4.75
C SER A 28 0.23 29.00 5.66
N LEU A 29 0.20 29.19 6.99
CA LEU A 29 0.01 28.10 7.95
C LEU A 29 -1.40 27.48 7.85
N LEU A 30 -2.43 28.32 7.72
CA LEU A 30 -3.81 27.86 7.51
C LEU A 30 -3.98 27.09 6.19
N LEU A 31 -3.37 27.56 5.10
CA LEU A 31 -3.40 26.86 3.82
C LEU A 31 -2.66 25.51 3.90
N ALA A 32 -1.53 25.45 4.59
CA ALA A 32 -0.79 24.20 4.82
C ALA A 32 -1.60 23.19 5.66
N ILE A 33 -2.35 23.67 6.66
CA ILE A 33 -3.23 22.83 7.48
C ILE A 33 -4.41 22.32 6.65
N LEU A 34 -5.06 23.19 5.84
CA LEU A 34 -6.17 22.78 4.98
C LEU A 34 -5.74 21.77 3.91
N VAL A 35 -4.56 21.96 3.30
CA VAL A 35 -3.99 20.97 2.39
C VAL A 35 -3.61 19.69 3.13
N GLY A 36 -3.07 19.78 4.34
CA GLY A 36 -2.75 18.63 5.19
C GLY A 36 -3.97 17.78 5.54
N ILE A 37 -5.11 18.41 5.86
CA ILE A 37 -6.37 17.74 6.18
C ILE A 37 -6.93 17.02 4.94
N SER A 38 -6.91 17.64 3.76
CA SER A 38 -7.37 17.02 2.50
C SER A 38 -6.55 15.80 2.09
N VAL A 39 -5.30 15.69 2.54
CA VAL A 39 -4.42 14.53 2.28
C VAL A 39 -4.59 13.44 3.35
N PHE A 40 -5.10 13.79 4.53
CA PHE A 40 -5.25 12.87 5.66
C PHE A 40 -6.48 11.95 5.56
N ASP A 41 -7.54 12.39 4.87
CA ASP A 41 -8.80 11.63 4.75
C ASP A 41 -8.71 10.35 3.89
N ILE A 42 -7.69 10.19 3.05
CA ILE A 42 -7.57 9.02 2.15
C ILE A 42 -6.94 7.80 2.86
N SER A 43 -6.36 7.99 4.06
CA SER A 43 -5.67 6.93 4.81
C SER A 43 -6.49 6.24 5.89
N PHE A 44 -7.74 6.65 6.14
CA PHE A 44 -8.70 5.85 6.92
C PHE A 44 -9.22 4.69 6.05
N ALA A 45 -8.27 3.79 5.77
CA ALA A 45 -8.41 2.60 4.99
C ALA A 45 -9.58 1.75 5.52
N ARG A 46 -10.30 1.13 4.57
CA ARG A 46 -11.17 -0.01 4.83
C ARG A 46 -10.48 -0.93 5.85
N PRO A 47 -11.19 -1.46 6.87
CA PRO A 47 -10.56 -2.32 7.86
C PRO A 47 -9.80 -3.42 7.13
N LYS A 48 -8.46 -3.36 7.19
CA LYS A 48 -7.60 -4.44 6.72
C LYS A 48 -7.97 -5.61 7.62
N LEU A 49 -8.54 -6.68 7.05
CA LEU A 49 -8.53 -7.99 7.69
C LEU A 49 -7.04 -8.31 7.88
N ASN A 50 -6.51 -8.05 9.08
CA ASN A 50 -5.08 -8.12 9.35
C ASN A 50 -4.74 -9.46 9.97
N ILE A 51 -5.02 -10.52 9.22
CA ILE A 51 -4.61 -11.87 9.55
C ILE A 51 -3.33 -12.10 8.74
N GLU A 52 -2.18 -11.98 9.41
CA GLU A 52 -0.93 -12.42 8.82
C GLU A 52 -1.02 -13.93 8.55
N THR A 53 -0.66 -14.32 7.33
CA THR A 53 -0.68 -15.73 6.96
C THR A 53 0.42 -16.47 7.72
N ARG A 54 0.10 -17.63 8.30
CA ARG A 54 1.14 -18.55 8.80
C ARG A 54 1.93 -19.06 7.61
N ASP A 55 3.25 -18.91 7.65
CA ASP A 55 4.12 -19.52 6.64
C ASP A 55 4.08 -21.04 6.81
N PHE A 56 4.15 -21.75 5.70
CA PHE A 56 4.18 -23.21 5.68
C PHE A 56 5.07 -23.70 4.55
N GLN A 57 5.51 -24.96 4.67
CA GLN A 57 6.25 -25.66 3.64
C GLN A 57 5.53 -26.95 3.28
N LEU A 58 5.35 -27.20 1.98
CA LEU A 58 4.79 -28.44 1.46
C LEU A 58 5.67 -29.00 0.33
N VAL A 59 5.33 -30.22 -0.06
CA VAL A 59 5.78 -30.85 -1.30
C VAL A 59 4.54 -31.04 -2.19
N ASP A 60 4.61 -30.54 -3.41
CA ASP A 60 3.52 -30.66 -4.38
C ASP A 60 3.43 -32.10 -4.95
N ILE A 61 2.38 -32.34 -5.74
CA ILE A 61 2.17 -33.66 -6.36
C ILE A 61 3.28 -34.03 -7.36
N GLU A 62 4.06 -33.07 -7.86
CA GLU A 62 5.22 -33.30 -8.72
C GLU A 62 6.53 -33.53 -7.95
N GLY A 63 6.47 -33.53 -6.61
CA GLY A 63 7.63 -33.77 -5.75
C GLY A 63 8.50 -32.53 -5.52
N LYS A 64 8.02 -31.34 -5.91
CA LYS A 64 8.73 -30.07 -5.69
C LYS A 64 8.31 -29.45 -4.37
N SER A 65 9.30 -29.08 -3.56
CA SER A 65 9.05 -28.33 -2.33
C SER A 65 8.81 -26.84 -2.62
N PHE A 66 7.90 -26.23 -1.87
CA PHE A 66 7.65 -24.79 -1.88
C PHE A 66 7.26 -24.30 -0.49
N ARG A 67 7.48 -23.01 -0.23
CA ARG A 67 6.98 -22.30 0.94
C ARG A 67 6.01 -21.21 0.52
N LEU A 68 5.03 -20.89 1.36
CA LEU A 68 4.15 -19.75 1.09
C LEU A 68 4.96 -18.44 0.99
N SER A 69 6.00 -18.30 1.81
CA SER A 69 6.92 -17.16 1.77
C SER A 69 7.67 -16.98 0.45
N ASP A 70 7.80 -18.03 -0.37
CA ASP A 70 8.50 -17.95 -1.66
C ASP A 70 7.75 -17.05 -2.66
N PHE A 71 6.47 -16.78 -2.40
CA PHE A 71 5.58 -16.00 -3.27
C PHE A 71 5.36 -14.56 -2.80
N ARG A 72 6.13 -14.07 -1.82
CA ARG A 72 6.07 -12.66 -1.40
C ARG A 72 6.24 -11.72 -2.59
N GLY A 73 5.48 -10.61 -2.56
CA GLY A 73 5.39 -9.64 -3.65
C GLY A 73 4.35 -9.98 -4.72
N LYS A 74 3.84 -11.21 -4.78
CA LYS A 74 2.75 -11.65 -5.67
C LYS A 74 1.44 -11.84 -4.90
N ILE A 75 0.32 -11.79 -5.60
CA ILE A 75 -0.95 -12.23 -5.01
C ILE A 75 -0.95 -13.77 -5.03
N VAL A 76 -1.45 -14.39 -3.96
CA VAL A 76 -1.63 -15.84 -3.87
C VAL A 76 -3.13 -16.13 -3.73
N LEU A 77 -3.65 -16.98 -4.61
CA LEU A 77 -4.93 -17.65 -4.46
C LEU A 77 -4.67 -19.04 -3.90
N LEU A 78 -5.10 -19.26 -2.66
CA LEU A 78 -4.95 -20.50 -1.93
C LEU A 78 -6.32 -21.17 -1.81
N GLU A 79 -6.54 -22.26 -2.54
CA GLU A 79 -7.74 -23.08 -2.46
C GLU A 79 -7.49 -24.28 -1.54
N PHE A 80 -8.42 -24.53 -0.62
CA PHE A 80 -8.55 -25.78 0.11
C PHE A 80 -9.70 -26.60 -0.44
N PHE A 81 -9.48 -27.88 -0.73
CA PHE A 81 -10.47 -28.73 -1.37
C PHE A 81 -10.37 -30.20 -0.91
N VAL A 82 -11.31 -31.02 -1.36
CA VAL A 82 -11.25 -32.49 -1.27
C VAL A 82 -11.69 -33.07 -2.61
N SER A 83 -10.97 -34.05 -3.17
CA SER A 83 -11.23 -34.54 -4.54
C SER A 83 -12.63 -35.15 -4.71
N SER A 84 -13.20 -35.71 -3.65
CA SER A 84 -14.50 -36.37 -3.61
C SER A 84 -15.67 -35.43 -3.28
N CYS A 85 -15.41 -34.14 -3.08
CA CYS A 85 -16.43 -33.16 -2.75
C CYS A 85 -17.15 -32.65 -4.02
N SER A 86 -18.49 -32.66 -3.99
CA SER A 86 -19.33 -32.33 -5.15
C SER A 86 -19.02 -30.97 -5.80
N PRO A 87 -18.92 -29.84 -5.05
CA PRO A 87 -18.58 -28.55 -5.64
C PRO A 87 -17.11 -28.35 -6.03
N CYS A 88 -16.18 -29.23 -5.61
CA CYS A 88 -14.74 -28.98 -5.84
C CYS A 88 -14.34 -29.10 -7.32
N LYS A 89 -14.85 -30.09 -8.06
CA LYS A 89 -14.53 -30.21 -9.49
C LYS A 89 -15.04 -29.02 -10.32
N PRO A 90 -16.29 -28.55 -10.16
CA PRO A 90 -16.73 -27.28 -10.75
C PRO A 90 -15.86 -26.07 -10.36
N GLN A 91 -15.45 -25.97 -9.09
CA GLN A 91 -14.57 -24.89 -8.64
C GLN A 91 -13.23 -24.88 -9.39
N LEU A 92 -12.60 -26.04 -9.55
CA LEU A 92 -11.34 -26.17 -10.31
C LEU A 92 -11.51 -25.73 -11.77
N LEU A 93 -12.70 -25.90 -12.38
CA LEU A 93 -12.99 -25.39 -13.73
C LEU A 93 -13.10 -23.87 -13.76
N GLU A 94 -13.70 -23.24 -12.74
CA GLU A 94 -13.71 -21.78 -12.59
C GLU A 94 -12.29 -21.23 -12.41
N LEU A 95 -11.45 -21.91 -11.63
CA LEU A 95 -10.05 -21.53 -11.42
C LEU A 95 -9.23 -21.52 -12.71
N LYS A 96 -9.53 -22.38 -13.70
CA LYS A 96 -8.90 -22.27 -15.03
C LYS A 96 -9.16 -20.91 -15.70
N GLY A 97 -10.35 -20.35 -15.49
CA GLY A 97 -10.69 -19.02 -15.97
C GLY A 97 -9.88 -17.92 -15.28
N VAL A 98 -9.67 -18.04 -13.97
CA VAL A 98 -8.80 -17.13 -13.20
C VAL A 98 -7.36 -17.22 -13.69
N ARG A 99 -6.86 -18.45 -13.86
CA ARG A 99 -5.51 -18.73 -14.38
C ARG A 99 -5.28 -18.13 -15.76
N ALA A 100 -6.26 -18.19 -16.65
CA ALA A 100 -6.18 -17.59 -17.99
C ALA A 100 -6.17 -16.05 -17.94
N ALA A 101 -6.81 -15.44 -16.93
CA ALA A 101 -6.85 -13.99 -16.76
C ALA A 101 -5.54 -13.42 -16.21
N TYR A 102 -4.78 -14.20 -15.42
CA TYR A 102 -3.59 -13.72 -14.73
C TYR A 102 -2.36 -14.62 -14.93
N PRO A 103 -1.22 -14.06 -15.38
CA PRO A 103 0.04 -14.81 -15.44
C PRO A 103 0.65 -15.03 -14.04
N GLU A 104 1.52 -16.04 -13.93
CA GLU A 104 2.15 -16.47 -12.66
C GLU A 104 3.05 -15.42 -11.98
N ASN A 105 3.49 -14.41 -12.72
CA ASN A 105 4.24 -13.29 -12.14
C ASN A 105 3.32 -12.30 -11.40
N ILE A 106 2.01 -12.36 -11.63
CA ILE A 106 1.00 -11.52 -10.98
C ILE A 106 0.26 -12.32 -9.90
N LEU A 107 -0.26 -13.50 -10.27
CA LEU A 107 -1.07 -14.36 -9.41
C LEU A 107 -0.48 -15.77 -9.35
N VAL A 108 -0.15 -16.22 -8.15
CA VAL A 108 0.20 -17.62 -7.87
C VAL A 108 -1.05 -18.35 -7.40
N MET A 109 -1.31 -19.52 -7.95
CA MET A 109 -2.44 -20.36 -7.57
C MET A 109 -1.94 -21.65 -6.93
N ILE A 110 -2.54 -22.00 -5.80
CA ILE A 110 -2.16 -23.18 -4.99
C ILE A 110 -3.46 -23.86 -4.54
N SER A 111 -3.63 -25.13 -4.87
CA SER A 111 -4.73 -25.97 -4.38
C SER A 111 -4.19 -27.01 -3.39
N ILE A 112 -4.64 -26.97 -2.15
CA ILE A 112 -4.26 -27.90 -1.09
C ILE A 112 -5.44 -28.80 -0.76
N SER A 113 -5.28 -30.10 -0.94
CA SER A 113 -6.24 -31.07 -0.43
C SER A 113 -6.02 -31.32 1.05
N PHE A 114 -7.08 -31.26 1.86
CA PHE A 114 -7.01 -31.44 3.31
C PHE A 114 -7.60 -32.77 3.83
N ASP A 115 -7.94 -33.71 2.95
CA ASP A 115 -8.24 -35.09 3.34
C ASP A 115 -7.18 -36.05 2.78
N PRO A 116 -6.00 -36.14 3.42
CA PRO A 116 -4.91 -36.96 2.93
C PRO A 116 -5.23 -38.46 2.94
N SER A 117 -6.30 -38.90 3.62
CA SER A 117 -6.70 -40.32 3.66
C SER A 117 -7.34 -40.78 2.34
N ILE A 118 -8.04 -39.87 1.67
CA ILE A 118 -8.68 -40.10 0.36
C ILE A 118 -7.77 -39.60 -0.77
N ASP A 119 -7.16 -38.43 -0.59
CA ASP A 119 -6.45 -37.71 -1.64
C ASP A 119 -4.97 -38.08 -1.64
N THR A 120 -4.68 -39.29 -2.15
CA THR A 120 -3.31 -39.71 -2.45
C THR A 120 -2.70 -38.86 -3.58
N VAL A 121 -1.37 -38.85 -3.70
CA VAL A 121 -0.67 -38.15 -4.80
C VAL A 121 -1.19 -38.62 -6.16
N GLN A 122 -1.44 -39.91 -6.33
CA GLN A 122 -1.95 -40.50 -7.57
C GLN A 122 -3.37 -40.00 -7.89
N VAL A 123 -4.26 -39.94 -6.90
CA VAL A 123 -5.62 -39.40 -7.06
C VAL A 123 -5.56 -37.93 -7.49
N LEU A 124 -4.73 -37.13 -6.83
CA LEU A 124 -4.59 -35.72 -7.17
C LEU A 124 -3.95 -35.50 -8.56
N LYS A 125 -2.96 -36.30 -8.97
CA LYS A 125 -2.42 -36.28 -10.34
C LYS A 125 -3.47 -36.61 -11.38
N GLN A 126 -4.32 -37.60 -11.12
CA GLN A 126 -5.42 -37.97 -12.03
C GLN A 126 -6.44 -36.83 -12.13
N LEU A 127 -6.83 -36.23 -11.01
CA LEU A 127 -7.73 -35.07 -10.99
C LEU A 127 -7.12 -33.89 -11.77
N ALA A 128 -5.88 -33.53 -11.45
CA ALA A 128 -5.15 -32.45 -12.11
C ALA A 128 -5.05 -32.67 -13.63
N GLY A 129 -4.70 -33.89 -14.06
CA GLY A 129 -4.67 -34.23 -15.49
C GLY A 129 -6.06 -34.16 -16.15
N SER A 130 -7.12 -34.63 -15.47
CA SER A 130 -8.48 -34.64 -16.01
C SER A 130 -9.08 -33.23 -16.19
N VAL A 131 -8.71 -32.30 -15.31
CA VAL A 131 -9.15 -30.90 -15.37
C VAL A 131 -8.21 -30.07 -16.25
N GLY A 132 -6.95 -30.47 -16.38
CA GLY A 132 -5.89 -29.70 -17.02
C GLY A 132 -5.41 -28.56 -16.11
N ILE A 133 -5.08 -28.89 -14.87
CA ILE A 133 -4.48 -27.97 -13.89
C ILE A 133 -3.00 -27.77 -14.24
N ASP A 134 -2.58 -26.51 -14.34
CA ASP A 134 -1.19 -26.09 -14.58
C ASP A 134 -0.59 -25.27 -13.42
N TRP A 135 -1.26 -25.27 -12.27
CA TRP A 135 -0.80 -24.60 -11.04
C TRP A 135 -0.42 -25.61 -9.95
N ILE A 136 0.04 -25.10 -8.80
CA ILE A 136 0.54 -25.93 -7.70
C ILE A 136 -0.62 -26.70 -7.07
N VAL A 137 -0.48 -28.01 -6.94
CA VAL A 137 -1.41 -28.88 -6.21
C VAL A 137 -0.63 -29.65 -5.16
N ALA A 138 -1.08 -29.63 -3.91
CA ALA A 138 -0.41 -30.29 -2.81
C ALA A 138 -1.42 -30.99 -1.87
N ARG A 139 -0.89 -31.86 -1.02
CA ARG A 139 -1.63 -32.46 0.09
C ARG A 139 -1.28 -31.70 1.37
N ASP A 140 -2.25 -31.55 2.24
CA ASP A 140 -1.99 -31.06 3.58
C ASP A 140 -1.34 -32.16 4.42
N THR A 141 0.00 -32.13 4.45
CA THR A 141 0.80 -33.03 5.29
C THR A 141 1.26 -32.37 6.59
N ALA A 142 0.84 -31.13 6.85
CA ALA A 142 1.36 -30.30 7.94
C ALA A 142 0.27 -29.72 8.85
N GLY A 143 -1.02 -29.99 8.61
CA GLY A 143 -2.12 -29.45 9.40
C GLY A 143 -2.43 -27.99 9.06
N ILE A 144 -2.19 -27.59 7.80
CA ILE A 144 -2.39 -26.23 7.31
C ILE A 144 -3.88 -25.88 7.31
N SER A 145 -4.76 -26.82 7.00
CA SER A 145 -6.21 -26.63 7.08
C SER A 145 -6.63 -26.22 8.49
N ASP A 146 -6.07 -26.87 9.51
CA ASP A 146 -6.37 -26.56 10.91
C ASP A 146 -5.80 -25.18 11.29
N ASP A 147 -4.59 -24.86 10.82
CA ASP A 147 -3.95 -23.57 11.04
C ASP A 147 -4.76 -22.40 10.46
N TYR A 148 -5.41 -22.64 9.32
CA TYR A 148 -6.26 -21.69 8.63
C TYR A 148 -7.75 -21.78 9.03
N GLY A 149 -8.13 -22.72 9.91
CA GLY A 149 -9.50 -22.91 10.37
C GLY A 149 -10.46 -23.38 9.27
N ILE A 150 -9.98 -24.22 8.35
CA ILE A 150 -10.74 -24.70 7.20
C ILE A 150 -11.66 -25.84 7.63
N GLU A 151 -12.97 -25.61 7.54
CA GLU A 151 -13.99 -26.62 7.84
C GLU A 151 -14.78 -27.05 6.60
N ILE A 152 -14.75 -26.27 5.52
CA ILE A 152 -15.61 -26.43 4.35
C ILE A 152 -14.78 -26.44 3.06
N ALA A 153 -15.15 -27.33 2.13
CA ALA A 153 -14.58 -27.39 0.78
C ALA A 153 -15.62 -27.00 -0.29
N PRO A 154 -15.21 -26.26 -1.35
CA PRO A 154 -13.93 -25.56 -1.47
C PRO A 154 -13.91 -24.32 -0.56
N THR A 155 -12.72 -23.91 -0.12
CA THR A 155 -12.49 -22.59 0.49
C THR A 155 -11.35 -21.90 -0.22
N ILE A 156 -11.53 -20.65 -0.65
CA ILE A 156 -10.51 -19.87 -1.36
C ILE A 156 -10.09 -18.69 -0.50
N ILE A 157 -8.78 -18.53 -0.33
CA ILE A 157 -8.17 -17.44 0.41
C ILE A 157 -7.31 -16.62 -0.56
N LEU A 158 -7.57 -15.31 -0.65
CA LEU A 158 -6.73 -14.39 -1.39
C LEU A 158 -5.77 -13.67 -0.45
N ILE A 159 -4.48 -13.84 -0.72
CA ILE A 159 -3.37 -13.29 0.05
C ILE A 159 -2.65 -12.27 -0.82
N ASP A 160 -2.38 -11.08 -0.28
CA ASP A 160 -1.64 -10.06 -1.02
C ASP A 160 -0.12 -10.27 -1.02
N GLY A 161 0.61 -9.41 -1.75
CA GLY A 161 2.06 -9.46 -1.83
C GLY A 161 2.79 -9.24 -0.50
N GLY A 162 2.12 -8.70 0.52
CA GLY A 162 2.65 -8.58 1.87
C GLY A 162 2.50 -9.86 2.70
N GLY A 163 1.74 -10.85 2.22
CA GLY A 163 1.41 -12.04 3.00
C GLY A 163 0.23 -11.83 3.95
N VAL A 164 -0.69 -10.92 3.61
CA VAL A 164 -1.89 -10.66 4.43
C VAL A 164 -3.12 -11.21 3.72
N VAL A 165 -3.98 -11.92 4.45
CA VAL A 165 -5.27 -12.39 3.94
C VAL A 165 -6.18 -11.18 3.68
N ARG A 166 -6.74 -11.08 2.47
CA ARG A 166 -7.62 -9.98 2.06
C ARG A 166 -9.06 -10.40 1.78
N ARG A 167 -9.25 -11.65 1.38
CA ARG A 167 -10.57 -12.25 1.10
C ARG A 167 -10.54 -13.73 1.49
N VAL A 168 -11.70 -14.21 1.92
CA VAL A 168 -11.99 -15.63 2.13
C VAL A 168 -13.35 -15.88 1.48
N HIS A 169 -13.44 -16.93 0.67
CA HIS A 169 -14.66 -17.40 0.06
C HIS A 169 -14.88 -18.85 0.43
N GLU A 170 -15.97 -19.15 1.11
CA GLU A 170 -16.37 -20.51 1.45
C GLU A 170 -17.42 -21.01 0.46
N GLY A 171 -17.25 -22.23 -0.02
CA GLY A 171 -18.11 -22.83 -1.04
C GLY A 171 -17.76 -22.38 -2.47
N PHE A 172 -18.61 -22.81 -3.40
CA PHE A 172 -18.43 -22.53 -4.82
C PHE A 172 -18.43 -21.02 -5.10
N THR A 173 -17.42 -20.56 -5.80
CA THR A 173 -17.18 -19.16 -6.15
C THR A 173 -16.87 -19.04 -7.63
N GLU A 174 -17.66 -18.23 -8.33
CA GLU A 174 -17.49 -17.96 -9.76
C GLU A 174 -16.18 -17.22 -10.04
N LYS A 175 -15.54 -17.53 -11.18
CA LYS A 175 -14.29 -16.87 -11.60
C LYS A 175 -14.42 -15.36 -11.70
N GLY A 176 -15.61 -14.84 -12.05
CA GLY A 176 -15.84 -13.40 -12.19
C GLY A 176 -15.63 -12.66 -10.87
N VAL A 177 -16.05 -13.26 -9.76
CA VAL A 177 -15.84 -12.74 -8.41
C VAL A 177 -14.35 -12.78 -8.06
N LEU A 178 -13.69 -13.91 -8.29
CA LEU A 178 -12.26 -14.07 -8.01
C LEU A 178 -11.39 -13.10 -8.83
N ILE A 179 -11.72 -12.91 -10.11
CA ILE A 179 -11.03 -11.96 -11.00
C ILE A 179 -11.23 -10.53 -10.51
N ALA A 180 -12.45 -10.15 -10.13
CA ALA A 180 -12.72 -8.82 -9.59
C ALA A 180 -11.91 -8.56 -8.30
N ASP A 181 -11.87 -9.51 -7.37
CA ASP A 181 -11.09 -9.38 -6.14
C ASP A 181 -9.58 -9.26 -6.42
N VAL A 182 -9.02 -10.07 -7.34
CA VAL A 182 -7.61 -9.94 -7.73
C VAL A 182 -7.35 -8.56 -8.35
N GLY A 183 -8.26 -8.06 -9.19
CA GLY A 183 -8.21 -6.71 -9.75
C GLY A 183 -8.15 -5.63 -8.67
N ASP A 184 -9.03 -5.69 -7.68
CA ASP A 184 -9.06 -4.76 -6.54
C ASP A 184 -7.72 -4.74 -5.78
N LEU A 185 -7.10 -5.91 -5.56
CA LEU A 185 -5.81 -6.00 -4.88
C LEU A 185 -4.66 -5.38 -5.69
N LEU A 186 -4.70 -5.52 -7.01
CA LEU A 186 -3.72 -4.87 -7.90
C LEU A 186 -3.87 -3.35 -7.91
N GLU A 187 -5.11 -2.85 -7.87
CA GLU A 187 -5.37 -1.41 -7.75
C GLU A 187 -4.83 -0.85 -6.43
N VAL A 188 -5.10 -1.51 -5.29
CA VAL A 188 -4.59 -1.08 -3.98
C VAL A 188 -3.07 -1.02 -3.99
N LYS A 189 -2.39 -2.04 -4.53
CA LYS A 189 -0.92 -2.07 -4.66
C LYS A 189 -0.39 -0.88 -5.47
N SER A 190 -1.07 -0.51 -6.56
CA SER A 190 -0.66 0.64 -7.39
C SER A 190 -0.87 1.99 -6.68
N ARG A 191 -1.96 2.13 -5.90
CA ARG A 191 -2.24 3.33 -5.11
C ARG A 191 -1.25 3.49 -3.94
N GLU A 192 -0.90 2.42 -3.23
CA GLU A 192 0.11 2.46 -2.17
C GLU A 192 1.49 2.87 -2.72
N SER A 193 1.89 2.34 -3.88
CA SER A 193 3.12 2.71 -4.57
C SER A 193 3.14 4.20 -4.96
N THR A 194 2.03 4.72 -5.49
CA THR A 194 1.90 6.12 -5.93
C THR A 194 1.77 7.10 -4.75
N GLY A 195 1.11 6.70 -3.67
CA GLY A 195 1.00 7.53 -2.46
C GLY A 195 2.36 7.80 -1.82
N THR A 196 3.25 6.79 -1.82
CA THR A 196 4.59 6.91 -1.22
C THR A 196 5.48 7.88 -2.00
N SER A 197 5.41 7.90 -3.33
CA SER A 197 6.20 8.83 -4.16
C SER A 197 5.73 10.29 -4.02
N ASN A 198 4.42 10.50 -3.91
CA ASN A 198 3.85 11.84 -3.72
C ASN A 198 4.25 12.46 -2.38
N LEU A 199 4.44 11.65 -1.32
CA LEU A 199 4.90 12.14 -0.02
C LEU A 199 6.33 12.71 -0.06
N TRP A 200 7.25 12.08 -0.81
CA TRP A 200 8.60 12.61 -0.99
C TRP A 200 8.60 13.94 -1.74
N ASN A 201 7.79 14.06 -2.79
CA ASN A 201 7.64 15.30 -3.56
C ASN A 201 7.08 16.44 -2.69
N VAL A 202 6.03 16.17 -1.91
CA VAL A 202 5.45 17.15 -0.98
C VAL A 202 6.47 17.54 0.09
N THR A 203 7.20 16.59 0.66
CA THR A 203 8.23 16.86 1.68
C THR A 203 9.33 17.78 1.11
N LEU A 204 9.82 17.51 -0.10
CA LEU A 204 10.82 18.36 -0.78
C LEU A 204 10.29 19.77 -1.04
N ILE A 205 9.04 19.90 -1.50
CA ILE A 205 8.40 21.19 -1.73
C ILE A 205 8.30 21.99 -0.41
N VAL A 206 7.88 21.35 0.68
CA VAL A 206 7.77 21.99 2.00
C VAL A 206 9.15 22.44 2.49
N VAL A 207 10.17 21.58 2.40
CA VAL A 207 11.55 21.93 2.79
C VAL A 207 12.07 23.11 1.96
N ALA A 208 11.81 23.14 0.65
CA ALA A 208 12.21 24.25 -0.21
C ALA A 208 11.51 25.57 0.18
N ILE A 209 10.20 25.53 0.48
CA ILE A 209 9.46 26.72 0.92
C ILE A 209 10.00 27.24 2.26
N VAL A 210 10.30 26.35 3.21
CA VAL A 210 10.89 26.73 4.51
C VAL A 210 12.28 27.32 4.32
N ALA A 211 13.11 26.74 3.46
CA ALA A 211 14.45 27.25 3.17
C ALA A 211 14.41 28.63 2.49
N LEU A 212 13.51 28.83 1.52
CA LEU A 212 13.35 30.11 0.82
C LEU A 212 12.82 31.22 1.75
N SER A 213 11.87 30.90 2.61
CA SER A 213 11.36 31.86 3.60
C SER A 213 12.41 32.25 4.64
N ALA A 214 13.20 31.29 5.14
CA ALA A 214 14.34 31.57 6.01
C ALA A 214 15.43 32.40 5.32
N GLY A 215 15.76 32.08 4.06
CA GLY A 215 16.70 32.86 3.25
C GLY A 215 16.23 34.29 2.99
N PHE A 216 14.94 34.48 2.71
CA PHE A 216 14.32 35.78 2.53
C PHE A 216 14.37 36.63 3.83
N LEU A 217 14.10 36.01 4.98
CA LEU A 217 14.23 36.64 6.29
C LEU A 217 15.68 37.05 6.61
N ALA A 218 16.66 36.19 6.29
CA ALA A 218 18.07 36.48 6.47
C ALA A 218 18.56 37.61 5.54
N TRP A 219 18.08 37.65 4.30
CA TRP A 219 18.38 38.70 3.32
C TRP A 219 17.87 40.07 3.79
N HIS A 220 16.63 40.15 4.28
CA HIS A 220 16.07 41.41 4.78
C HIS A 220 16.73 41.95 6.06
N ARG A 221 17.41 41.10 6.84
CA ARG A 221 18.17 41.53 8.02
C ARG A 221 19.52 42.18 7.67
N ARG A 222 20.02 42.05 6.44
CA ARG A 222 21.24 42.74 5.99
C ARG A 222 20.93 44.19 5.62
N LYS A 223 20.99 45.12 6.59
CA LYS A 223 20.99 46.55 6.27
C LYS A 223 22.37 46.95 5.69
N PRO A 224 22.44 47.70 4.58
CA PRO A 224 23.72 48.18 4.07
C PRO A 224 24.36 49.14 5.09
N ALA A 225 25.62 48.88 5.46
CA ALA A 225 26.38 49.74 6.33
C ALA A 225 26.55 51.13 5.68
N LYS A 226 26.02 52.17 6.30
CA LYS A 226 26.20 53.56 5.83
C LYS A 226 27.69 53.91 5.89
N ARG A 227 28.36 53.99 4.73
CA ARG A 227 29.71 54.56 4.61
C ARG A 227 29.69 56.00 5.14
N ARG A 228 30.31 56.24 6.30
CA ARG A 228 30.57 57.60 6.80
C ARG A 228 31.55 58.28 5.84
N ARG A 229 31.07 59.30 5.12
CA ARG A 229 31.86 60.17 4.26
C ARG A 229 32.56 61.18 5.17
N THR A 230 33.87 61.01 5.39
CA THR A 230 34.69 62.02 6.08
C THR A 230 34.84 63.24 5.16
N LYS A 231 34.19 64.36 5.51
CA LYS A 231 34.50 65.67 4.94
C LYS A 231 35.77 66.20 5.64
N ARG A 232 36.75 66.63 4.85
CA ARG A 232 37.83 67.52 5.29
C ARG A 232 37.27 68.92 5.55
#